data_AF-A0A382LMK3-F1
#
_entry.id   AF-A0A382LMK3-F1
#
_cell.length_a   1.000
_cell.length_b   1.000
_cell.length_c   1.000
_cell.angle_alpha   90.00
_cell.angle_beta   90.00
_cell.angle_gamma   90.00
#
_symmetry.space_group_name_H-M   'P 1'
#
loop_
_entity.id
_entity.type
_entity.pdbx_description
1 polymer ?
#
loop_
_entity_poly.entity_id
_entity_poly.type
_entity_poly.pdbx_seq_one_letter_code
_entity_poly.pdbx_strand_id
1 'polypeptide(L)' 'MAIPKSVVFDSGKLRILDQTLLPGTEVYLECTSVEQVVRAISNLSVRGAPAIGIAAAYGLTLGLEHSTADPLGLQQEIRD' A
#
# COMPACT_ATOMS: atom_id res chain seq x y z
N MET A 1 -24.80 5.63 -6.31
CA MET A 1 -23.57 6.14 -5.67
C MET A 1 -22.65 4.94 -5.47
N ALA A 2 -21.40 4.99 -5.93
CA ALA A 2 -20.46 3.88 -5.77
C ALA A 2 -19.82 3.92 -4.37
N ILE A 3 -19.53 2.75 -3.80
CA ILE A 3 -18.83 2.66 -2.51
C ILE A 3 -17.34 2.89 -2.76
N PRO A 4 -16.67 3.81 -2.04
CA PRO A 4 -15.23 4.02 -2.14
C PRO A 4 -14.46 2.74 -1.83
N LYS A 5 -13.40 2.45 -2.61
CA LYS A 5 -12.56 1.27 -2.40
C LYS A 5 -11.46 1.62 -1.40
N SER A 6 -11.29 0.80 -0.35
CA SER A 6 -10.25 1.02 0.67
C SER A 6 -8.83 1.06 0.10
N VAL A 7 -8.55 0.16 -0.85
CA VAL A 7 -7.25 0.03 -1.52
C VAL A 7 -7.50 -0.19 -3.02
N VAL A 8 -6.76 0.51 -3.87
CA VAL A 8 -6.79 0.36 -5.33
C VAL A 8 -5.36 0.28 -5.82
N PHE A 9 -5.03 -0.73 -6.62
CA PHE A 9 -3.76 -0.80 -7.32
C PHE A 9 -4.03 -0.73 -8.82
N ASP A 10 -3.42 0.24 -9.49
CA ASP A 10 -3.58 0.46 -10.93
C ASP A 10 -2.28 1.02 -11.51
N SER A 11 -1.85 0.47 -12.65
CA SER A 11 -0.71 0.98 -13.42
C SER A 11 0.58 1.20 -12.58
N GLY A 12 0.89 0.26 -11.68
CA GLY A 12 2.06 0.32 -10.81
C GLY A 12 1.94 1.29 -9.62
N LYS A 13 0.75 1.87 -9.39
CA LYS A 13 0.50 2.82 -8.30
C LYS A 13 -0.50 2.25 -7.31
N LEU A 14 -0.11 2.24 -6.04
CA LEU A 14 -1.03 1.93 -4.95
C LEU A 14 -1.73 3.21 -4.52
N ARG A 15 -3.06 3.19 -4.45
CA ARG A 15 -3.88 4.27 -3.92
C ARG A 15 -4.66 3.77 -2.71
N ILE A 16 -4.52 4.48 -1.60
CA ILE A 16 -5.18 4.16 -0.34
C ILE A 16 -6.20 5.25 -0.04
N LEU A 17 -7.45 4.87 0.19
CA LEU A 17 -8.46 5.80 0.70
C LEU A 17 -8.07 6.26 2.10
N ASP A 18 -7.89 7.57 2.32
CA ASP A 18 -7.52 8.10 3.64
C ASP A 18 -8.72 8.08 4.58
N GLN A 19 -8.84 6.99 5.33
CA GLN A 19 -9.96 6.78 6.25
C GLN A 19 -9.94 7.71 7.46
N THR A 20 -8.87 8.49 7.66
CA THR A 20 -8.78 9.49 8.74
C THR A 20 -9.61 10.74 8.44
N LEU A 21 -9.90 11.01 7.17
CA LEU A 21 -10.67 12.16 6.71
C LEU A 21 -12.16 11.85 6.53
N LEU A 22 -12.55 10.58 6.58
CA LEU A 22 -13.94 10.16 6.48
C LEU A 22 -14.71 10.45 7.78
N PRO A 23 -16.00 10.81 7.68
CA PRO A 23 -16.81 10.95 6.45
C PRO A 23 -16.70 12.33 5.79
N GLY A 24 -15.85 13.24 6.30
CA GLY A 24 -15.80 14.64 5.87
C GLY A 24 -15.22 14.82 4.46
N THR A 25 -14.20 14.07 4.09
CA THR A 25 -13.56 14.20 2.76
C THR A 25 -13.08 12.83 2.26
N GLU A 26 -13.41 12.52 1.00
CA GLU A 26 -12.89 11.34 0.29
C GLU A 26 -11.64 11.72 -0.49
N VAL A 27 -10.46 11.33 0.01
CA VAL A 27 -9.15 11.55 -0.63
C VAL A 27 -8.40 10.23 -0.71
N TYR A 28 -7.67 10.02 -1.81
CA TYR A 28 -6.75 8.89 -1.96
C TYR A 28 -5.30 9.36 -1.83
N LEU A 29 -4.53 8.68 -0.99
CA LEU A 29 -3.08 8.79 -0.91
C LEU A 29 -2.47 7.94 -2.01
N GLU A 30 -1.61 8.53 -2.84
CA GLU A 30 -0.79 7.76 -3.79
C GLU A 30 0.49 7.29 -3.09
N CYS A 31 0.71 5.98 -3.09
CA CYS A 31 1.91 5.34 -2.58
C CYS A 31 2.68 4.71 -3.75
N THR A 32 3.93 5.12 -3.90
CA THR A 32 4.91 4.61 -4.88
C THR A 32 6.14 4.02 -4.20
N SER A 33 6.21 4.01 -2.86
CA SER A 33 7.30 3.42 -2.09
C SER A 33 6.80 2.65 -0.87
N VAL A 34 7.62 1.72 -0.36
CA VAL A 34 7.32 0.92 0.83
C VAL A 34 7.08 1.83 2.05
N GLU A 35 7.88 2.88 2.20
CA GLU A 35 7.80 3.83 3.32
C GLU A 35 6.46 4.57 3.35
N GLN A 36 5.92 4.91 2.18
CA GLN A 36 4.62 5.55 2.07
C GLN A 36 3.49 4.59 2.48
N VAL A 37 3.61 3.30 2.13
CA VAL A 37 2.64 2.27 2.55
C VAL A 37 2.70 2.03 4.06
N VAL A 38 3.91 1.92 4.63
CA VAL A 38 4.11 1.81 6.09
C VAL A 38 3.48 3.02 6.79
N ARG A 39 3.73 4.23 6.28
CA ARG A 39 3.08 5.46 6.73
C ARG A 39 1.66 5.66 6.19
N ALA A 40 0.98 4.65 5.69
CA ALA A 40 -0.47 4.68 5.54
C ALA A 40 -1.13 3.74 6.56
N ILE A 41 -0.42 2.66 6.92
CA ILE A 41 -0.83 1.68 7.93
C ILE A 41 -0.65 2.26 9.34
N SER A 42 0.52 2.81 9.67
CA SER A 42 0.87 3.24 11.04
C SER A 42 0.01 4.38 11.58
N ASN A 43 -0.44 5.27 10.70
CA ASN A 43 -1.29 6.43 10.94
C ASN A 43 -2.78 6.13 10.65
N LEU A 44 -3.13 4.88 10.37
CA LEU A 44 -4.51 4.40 10.20
C LEU A 44 -5.26 5.02 9.00
N SER A 45 -4.54 5.57 8.02
CA SER A 45 -5.14 5.94 6.73
C SER A 45 -5.72 4.70 6.03
N VAL A 46 -5.05 3.55 6.11
CA VAL A 46 -5.64 2.23 5.84
C VAL A 46 -5.77 1.44 7.14
N ARG A 47 -6.92 0.79 7.34
CA ARG A 47 -7.19 -0.03 8.52
C ARG A 47 -8.17 -1.16 8.23
N GLY A 48 -8.25 -2.09 9.17
CA GLY A 48 -8.96 -3.36 9.03
C GLY A 48 -8.04 -4.46 8.51
N ALA A 49 -8.02 -5.61 9.17
CA ALA A 49 -7.04 -6.67 8.90
C ALA A 49 -6.93 -7.07 7.40
N PRO A 50 -8.04 -7.24 6.66
CA PRO A 50 -7.94 -7.56 5.22
C PRO A 50 -7.30 -6.43 4.40
N ALA A 51 -7.66 -5.17 4.66
CA ALA A 51 -7.13 -4.03 3.91
C ALA A 51 -5.66 -3.77 4.21
N ILE A 52 -5.22 -3.97 5.47
CA ILE A 52 -3.81 -3.90 5.86
C ILE A 52 -3.00 -4.97 5.11
N GLY A 53 -3.50 -6.22 5.05
CA GLY A 53 -2.82 -7.29 4.33
C GLY A 53 -2.66 -6.99 2.83
N ILE A 54 -3.71 -6.47 2.19
CA ILE A 54 -3.68 -6.07 0.78
C ILE A 54 -2.70 -4.91 0.55
N ALA A 55 -2.74 -3.88 1.41
CA ALA A 55 -1.82 -2.73 1.32
C ALA A 55 -0.36 -3.19 1.48
N ALA A 56 -0.07 -4.05 2.44
CA ALA A 56 1.27 -4.60 2.66
C ALA A 56 1.77 -5.42 1.46
N ALA A 57 0.91 -6.26 0.85
CA ALA A 57 1.27 -7.04 -0.33
C ALA A 57 1.61 -6.16 -1.55
N TYR A 58 0.85 -5.09 -1.78
CA TYR A 58 1.19 -4.12 -2.82
C TYR A 58 2.42 -3.27 -2.45
N GLY A 59 2.61 -2.96 -1.17
CA GLY A 59 3.84 -2.32 -0.68
C GLY A 59 5.08 -3.14 -1.02
N LEU A 60 5.04 -4.47 -0.82
CA LEU A 60 6.11 -5.37 -1.24
C LEU A 60 6.35 -5.29 -2.75
N THR A 61 5.29 -5.29 -3.56
CA THR A 61 5.40 -5.18 -5.02
C THR A 61 6.12 -3.89 -5.44
N LEU A 62 5.78 -2.76 -4.82
CA LEU A 62 6.45 -1.47 -5.06
C LEU A 62 7.94 -1.51 -4.66
N GLY A 63 8.28 -2.18 -3.56
CA GLY A 63 9.68 -2.36 -3.15
C GLY A 63 10.49 -3.18 -4.15
N LEU A 64 9.89 -4.24 -4.70
CA LEU A 64 10.52 -5.10 -5.71
C LEU A 64 10.73 -4.38 -7.04
N GLU A 65 9.79 -3.53 -7.47
CA GLU A 65 9.95 -2.72 -8.70
C GLU A 65 11.16 -1.78 -8.65
N HIS A 66 11.55 -1.32 -7.45
CA HIS A 66 12.70 -0.44 -7.27
C HIS A 66 13.99 -1.17 -6.88
N SER A 67 13.95 -2.50 -6.75
CA SER A 67 15.14 -3.26 -6.34
C SER A 67 16.05 -3.59 -7.52
N THR A 68 17.36 -3.45 -7.28
CA THR A 68 18.41 -3.87 -8.22
C THR A 68 19.00 -5.24 -7.86
N ALA A 69 18.49 -5.88 -6.80
CA ALA A 69 18.98 -7.17 -6.36
C ALA A 69 18.63 -8.27 -7.37
N ASP A 70 19.48 -9.29 -7.46
CA ASP A 70 19.18 -10.45 -8.29
C ASP A 70 18.01 -11.25 -7.68
N PRO A 71 17.26 -12.04 -8.49
CA PRO A 71 16.07 -12.75 -8.02
C PRO A 71 16.31 -13.69 -6.82
N LEU A 72 17.51 -14.26 -6.66
CA LEU A 72 17.82 -15.14 -5.53
C LEU A 72 18.08 -14.30 -4.27
N GLY A 73 18.81 -13.19 -4.38
CA GLY A 73 19.00 -12.23 -3.29
C GLY A 73 17.68 -11.68 -2.75
N LEU A 74 16.76 -11.31 -3.65
CA LEU A 74 15.41 -10.83 -3.31
C LEU A 74 14.58 -11.85 -2.52
N GLN A 75 14.61 -13.12 -2.94
CA GLN A 75 13.90 -14.18 -2.23
C GLN A 75 14.40 -14.39 -0.80
N GLN A 76 15.70 -14.16 -0.59
CA GLN A 76 16.32 -14.28 0.72
C GLN A 76 15.94 -13.11 1.61
N GLU A 77 16.01 -11.87 1.10
CA GLU A 77 15.58 -10.66 1.82
C GLU A 77 14.10 -10.68 2.24
N ILE A 78 13.21 -11.25 1.42
CA ILE A 78 11.77 -11.36 1.76
C ILE A 78 11.51 -12.43 2.83
N ARG A 79 12.38 -13.44 2.93
CA ARG A 79 12.21 -14.56 3.85
C ARG A 79 12.69 -14.22 5.26
N ASP A 80 13.65 -13.30 5.39
CA ASP A 80 14.24 -12.84 6.64
C ASP A 80 13.38 -11.76 7.33
#